data_AF-A0A964Q9Z5-F1
#
_entry.id   AF-A0A964Q9Z5-F1
#
_cell.length_a   1.000
_cell.length_b   1.000
_cell.length_c   1.000
_cell.angle_alpha   90.00
_cell.angle_beta   90.00
_cell.angle_gamma   90.00
#
_symmetry.space_group_name_H-M   'P 1'
#
loop_
_entity.id
_entity.type
_entity.pdbx_description
1 polymer ?
#
loop_
_entity_poly.entity_id
_entity_poly.type
_entity_poly.pdbx_seq_one_letter_code
_entity_poly.pdbx_strand_id
1 'polypeptide(L)'
;MRQTIFIFMSGVVSVVFLLCAVYWIIRVNEPGERFSTRKLQTTVELLQERAVHQEEERDLNLADRPRLIEVVHAIQQTNPNYTVDFLIISGGGEIGAFATGFLRGWFSVTSGPLARPNFEGVSGVSIGGIIAPSAFLGTANDAKVIDEICRNPKSDWVQRRGLLFFHPENSSLASISGIVRDLNSYIDLLFCATLG
;
A
#
# COMPACT_ATOMS: atom_id res chain seq x y z
N MET A 1 47.03 33.55 26.31
CA MET A 1 46.38 33.39 24.98
C MET A 1 46.32 31.93 24.52
N ARG A 2 47.42 31.16 24.56
CA ARG A 2 47.48 29.76 24.08
C ARG A 2 46.57 28.77 24.83
N GLN A 3 46.50 28.83 26.17
CA GLN A 3 45.66 27.93 26.98
C GLN A 3 44.16 28.14 26.76
N THR A 4 43.71 29.38 26.61
CA THR A 4 42.29 29.73 26.41
C THR A 4 41.78 29.19 25.07
N ILE A 5 42.61 29.22 24.03
CA ILE A 5 42.33 28.64 22.71
C ILE A 5 42.21 27.11 22.79
N PHE A 6 43.07 26.45 23.56
CA PHE A 6 43.03 25.00 23.75
C PHE A 6 41.75 24.53 24.46
N ILE A 7 41.32 25.23 25.52
CA ILE A 7 40.08 24.91 26.24
C ILE A 7 38.86 25.11 25.33
N PHE A 8 38.83 26.21 24.57
CA PHE A 8 37.77 26.46 23.60
C PHE A 8 37.70 25.37 22.51
N MET A 9 38.85 24.99 21.93
CA MET A 9 38.93 23.92 20.93
C MET A 9 38.55 22.54 21.50
N SER A 10 38.95 22.24 22.74
CA SER A 10 38.55 21.01 23.41
C SER A 10 37.04 20.95 23.64
N GLY A 11 36.41 22.07 24.00
CA GLY A 11 34.95 22.18 24.12
C GLY A 11 34.23 21.93 22.80
N VAL A 12 34.71 22.54 21.70
CA VAL A 12 34.14 22.34 20.36
C VAL A 12 34.24 20.87 19.93
N VAL A 13 35.41 20.24 20.12
CA VAL A 13 35.61 18.82 19.77
C VAL A 13 34.69 17.92 20.59
N SER A 14 34.51 18.20 21.89
CA SER A 14 33.63 17.42 22.76
C SER A 14 32.16 17.52 22.35
N VAL A 15 31.71 18.72 21.96
CA VAL A 15 30.36 18.93 21.42
C VAL A 15 30.16 18.17 20.11
N VAL A 16 31.12 18.23 19.19
CA VAL A 16 31.06 17.47 17.93
C VAL A 16 31.00 15.97 18.19
N PHE A 17 31.81 15.45 19.12
CA PHE A 17 31.79 14.03 19.49
C PHE A 17 30.45 13.60 20.08
N LEU A 18 29.87 14.43 20.95
CA LEU A 18 28.55 14.19 21.52
C LEU A 18 27.48 14.16 20.43
N LEU A 19 27.51 15.12 19.50
CA LEU A 19 26.57 15.16 18.36
C LEU A 19 26.72 13.95 17.44
N CYS A 20 27.95 13.51 17.15
CA CYS A 20 28.21 12.29 16.38
C CYS A 20 27.73 11.04 17.11
N ALA A 21 27.96 10.93 18.43
CA ALA A 21 27.49 9.80 19.24
C ALA A 21 25.96 9.75 19.29
N VAL A 22 25.30 10.89 19.50
CA VAL A 22 23.84 11.01 19.45
C VAL A 22 23.31 10.63 18.07
N TYR A 23 23.90 11.15 16.99
CA TYR A 23 23.55 10.76 15.62
C TYR A 23 23.69 9.26 15.40
N TRP A 24 24.78 8.64 15.87
CA TRP A 24 25.00 7.20 15.71
C TRP A 24 24.02 6.36 16.53
N ILE A 25 23.67 6.78 17.75
CA ILE A 25 22.65 6.13 18.59
C ILE A 25 21.27 6.17 17.91
N ILE A 26 20.88 7.33 17.37
CA ILE A 26 19.64 7.47 16.59
C ILE A 26 19.69 6.55 15.37
N ARG A 27 20.82 6.52 14.65
CA ARG A 27 21.02 5.72 13.46
C ARG A 27 20.93 4.21 13.70
N VAL A 28 21.33 3.71 14.87
CA VAL A 28 21.24 2.28 15.22
C VAL A 28 19.82 1.89 15.65
N ASN A 29 19.11 2.78 16.34
CA ASN A 29 17.79 2.48 16.89
C ASN A 29 16.62 2.64 15.89
N GLU A 30 16.81 3.29 14.73
CA GLU A 30 15.77 3.44 13.69
C GLU A 30 16.20 2.82 12.33
N PRO A 31 16.21 1.49 12.18
CA PRO A 31 16.60 0.82 10.94
C PRO A 31 15.49 0.73 9.87
N GLY A 32 14.24 1.04 10.21
CA GLY A 32 13.07 0.42 9.54
C GLY A 32 12.63 0.96 8.17
N GLU A 33 12.79 2.24 7.84
CA GLU A 33 12.21 2.78 6.59
C GLU A 33 13.02 3.99 6.11
N ARG A 34 14.17 3.70 5.48
CA ARG A 34 15.04 4.74 4.90
C ARG A 34 14.69 4.95 3.45
N PHE A 35 14.82 6.19 2.97
CA PHE A 35 14.79 6.44 1.53
C PHE A 35 15.86 5.58 0.84
N SER A 36 15.49 4.91 -0.26
CA SER A 36 16.51 4.51 -1.22
C SER A 36 17.21 5.80 -1.69
N THR A 37 18.53 5.76 -1.87
CA THR A 37 19.26 6.93 -2.36
C THR A 37 18.72 7.27 -3.76
N ARG A 38 17.81 8.24 -3.84
CA ARG A 38 17.23 8.68 -5.11
C ARG A 38 18.36 9.33 -5.91
N LYS A 39 18.61 8.85 -7.13
CA LYS A 39 19.50 9.56 -8.05
C LYS A 39 18.94 10.96 -8.27
N LEU A 40 19.81 11.97 -8.26
CA LEU A 40 19.45 13.34 -8.62
C LEU A 40 19.09 13.34 -10.11
N GLN A 41 17.79 13.37 -10.41
CA GLN A 41 17.25 13.45 -11.76
C GLN A 41 16.79 14.87 -12.04
N THR A 42 17.01 15.35 -13.26
CA THR A 42 16.52 16.68 -13.67
C THR A 42 15.01 16.64 -13.91
N THR A 43 14.32 17.78 -13.84
CA THR A 43 12.87 17.84 -14.15
C THR A 43 12.55 17.33 -15.54
N VAL A 44 13.43 17.58 -16.52
CA VAL A 44 13.28 17.11 -17.90
C VAL A 44 13.37 15.58 -17.96
N GLU A 45 14.35 14.99 -17.28
CA GLU A 45 14.52 13.55 -17.17
C GLU A 45 13.32 12.88 -16.50
N LEU A 46 12.80 13.45 -15.41
CA LEU A 46 11.60 12.94 -14.71
C LEU A 46 10.34 13.03 -15.57
N LEU A 47 10.16 14.12 -16.32
CA LEU A 47 9.02 14.27 -17.23
C LEU A 47 9.11 13.28 -18.39
N GLN A 48 10.32 13.03 -18.91
CA GLN A 48 10.55 12.05 -19.95
C GLN A 48 10.31 10.62 -19.44
N GLU A 49 10.86 10.27 -18.27
CA GLU A 49 10.62 8.97 -17.62
C GLU A 49 9.12 8.77 -17.35
N ARG A 50 8.41 9.79 -16.87
CA ARG A 50 6.96 9.73 -16.67
C ARG A 50 6.22 9.53 -17.98
N ALA A 51 6.61 10.22 -19.05
CA ALA A 51 5.99 10.07 -20.36
C ALA A 51 6.18 8.65 -20.90
N VAL A 52 7.39 8.09 -20.78
CA VAL A 52 7.69 6.70 -21.14
C VAL A 52 6.86 5.73 -20.31
N HIS A 53 6.84 5.88 -18.98
CA HIS A 53 6.06 5.00 -18.10
C HIS A 53 4.55 5.10 -18.39
N GLN A 54 4.04 6.30 -18.70
CA GLN A 54 2.63 6.46 -19.10
C GLN A 54 2.34 5.82 -20.45
N GLU A 55 3.27 5.89 -21.40
CA GLU A 55 3.14 5.27 -22.70
C GLU A 55 3.22 3.74 -22.60
N GLU A 56 4.14 3.19 -21.81
CA GLU A 56 4.23 1.75 -21.50
C GLU A 56 2.94 1.23 -20.84
N GLU A 57 2.46 1.90 -19.79
CA GLU A 57 1.18 1.55 -19.14
C GLU A 57 0.02 1.61 -20.12
N ARG A 58 -0.02 2.64 -20.98
CA ARG A 58 -1.05 2.75 -22.01
C ARG A 58 -0.95 1.59 -23.00
N ASP A 59 0.24 1.24 -23.45
CA ASP A 59 0.47 0.19 -24.44
C ASP A 59 0.13 -1.19 -23.87
N LEU A 60 0.46 -1.45 -22.61
CA LEU A 60 0.01 -2.64 -21.88
C LEU A 60 -1.52 -2.71 -21.79
N ASN A 61 -2.17 -1.60 -21.40
CA ASN A 61 -3.63 -1.51 -21.35
C ASN A 61 -4.28 -1.69 -22.73
N LEU A 62 -3.63 -1.25 -23.81
CA LEU A 62 -4.11 -1.42 -25.18
C LEU A 62 -3.87 -2.84 -25.70
N ALA A 63 -2.78 -3.50 -25.30
CA ALA A 63 -2.43 -4.85 -25.73
C ALA A 63 -3.44 -5.91 -25.24
N ASP A 64 -3.98 -5.75 -24.03
CA ASP A 64 -4.94 -6.70 -23.45
C ASP A 64 -6.40 -6.46 -23.88
N ARG A 65 -6.73 -5.27 -24.39
CA ARG A 65 -8.10 -4.93 -24.82
C ARG A 65 -8.66 -5.85 -25.92
N PRO A 66 -7.95 -6.12 -27.03
CA PRO A 66 -8.44 -7.02 -28.06
C PRO A 66 -8.76 -8.41 -27.52
N ARG A 67 -7.91 -8.94 -26.64
CA ARG A 67 -8.11 -10.24 -25.99
C ARG A 67 -9.37 -10.24 -25.13
N LEU A 68 -9.59 -9.23 -24.30
CA LEU A 68 -10.80 -9.12 -23.49
C LEU A 68 -12.06 -9.05 -24.37
N ILE A 69 -12.03 -8.23 -25.43
CA ILE A 69 -13.16 -8.13 -26.37
C ILE A 69 -13.45 -9.48 -27.02
N GLU A 70 -12.42 -10.19 -27.46
CA GLU A 70 -12.56 -11.51 -28.09
C GLU A 70 -13.14 -12.54 -27.13
N VAL A 71 -12.61 -12.64 -25.91
CA VAL A 71 -13.08 -13.57 -24.87
C VAL A 71 -14.53 -13.28 -24.51
N VAL A 72 -14.87 -12.02 -24.23
CA VAL A 72 -16.24 -11.62 -23.86
C VAL A 72 -17.20 -11.87 -25.01
N HIS A 73 -16.81 -11.54 -26.24
CA HIS A 73 -17.63 -11.80 -27.42
C HIS A 73 -17.88 -13.30 -27.61
N ALA A 74 -16.85 -14.15 -27.47
CA ALA A 74 -16.98 -15.59 -27.55
C ALA A 74 -17.93 -16.15 -26.48
N ILE A 75 -17.84 -15.66 -25.25
CA ILE A 75 -18.77 -16.05 -24.17
C ILE A 75 -20.20 -15.60 -24.51
N GLN A 76 -20.38 -14.38 -24.99
CA GLN A 76 -21.69 -13.83 -25.34
C GLN A 76 -22.39 -14.60 -26.47
N GLN A 77 -21.64 -15.21 -27.40
CA GLN A 77 -22.23 -16.11 -28.41
C GLN A 77 -22.89 -17.33 -27.78
N THR A 78 -22.37 -17.82 -26.66
CA THR A 78 -22.91 -18.99 -25.92
C THR A 78 -23.89 -18.60 -24.81
N ASN A 79 -23.75 -17.40 -24.26
CA ASN A 79 -24.58 -16.83 -23.21
C ASN A 79 -24.85 -15.34 -23.50
N PRO A 80 -25.92 -15.01 -24.25
CA PRO A 80 -26.21 -13.64 -24.67
C PRO A 80 -26.40 -12.64 -23.52
N ASN A 81 -26.68 -13.13 -22.32
CA ASN A 81 -26.89 -12.32 -21.13
C ASN A 81 -25.63 -12.18 -20.26
N TYR A 82 -24.47 -12.66 -20.73
CA TYR A 82 -23.21 -12.52 -19.99
C TYR A 82 -22.80 -11.05 -19.88
N THR A 83 -22.61 -10.61 -18.64
CA THR A 83 -22.11 -9.29 -18.27
C THR A 83 -20.66 -9.37 -17.83
N VAL A 84 -19.94 -8.26 -17.99
CA VAL A 84 -18.60 -8.08 -17.44
C VAL A 84 -18.74 -7.11 -16.28
N ASP A 85 -18.41 -7.58 -15.08
CA ASP A 85 -18.63 -6.90 -13.82
C ASP A 85 -17.26 -6.47 -13.22
N PHE A 86 -17.08 -5.15 -13.09
CA PHE A 86 -15.92 -4.57 -12.43
C PHE A 86 -16.31 -3.90 -11.13
N LEU A 87 -15.51 -4.11 -10.08
CA LEU A 87 -15.67 -3.43 -8.80
C LEU A 87 -14.55 -2.40 -8.59
N ILE A 88 -14.95 -1.19 -8.22
CA ILE A 88 -14.02 -0.09 -7.90
C ILE A 88 -14.27 0.32 -6.45
N ILE A 89 -13.25 0.15 -5.60
CA ILE A 89 -13.32 0.43 -4.17
C ILE A 89 -12.51 1.69 -3.87
N SER A 90 -13.19 2.76 -3.48
CA SER A 90 -12.52 4.01 -3.13
C SER A 90 -11.70 3.89 -1.84
N GLY A 91 -10.88 4.91 -1.57
CA GLY A 91 -10.41 5.18 -0.22
C GLY A 91 -11.56 5.64 0.70
N GLY A 92 -11.35 5.64 2.02
CA GLY A 92 -12.33 6.14 2.98
C GLY A 92 -11.95 5.94 4.45
N GLY A 93 -12.44 6.83 5.33
CA GLY A 93 -12.07 6.96 6.76
C GLY A 93 -12.45 5.80 7.70
N GLU A 94 -12.05 5.95 8.97
CA GLU A 94 -11.90 4.92 10.03
C GLU A 94 -11.78 3.49 9.46
N ILE A 95 -10.73 3.34 8.66
CA ILE A 95 -10.10 2.07 8.27
C ILE A 95 -10.99 1.17 7.38
N GLY A 96 -12.04 1.73 6.79
CA GLY A 96 -12.84 1.03 5.78
C GLY A 96 -13.86 0.05 6.36
N ALA A 97 -14.16 0.14 7.66
CA ALA A 97 -15.09 -0.73 8.37
C ALA A 97 -16.50 -0.80 7.74
N PHE A 98 -16.93 0.29 7.08
CA PHE A 98 -18.18 0.30 6.31
C PHE A 98 -18.08 -0.58 5.06
N ALA A 99 -17.03 -0.39 4.26
CA ALA A 99 -16.83 -1.11 3.02
C ALA A 99 -16.62 -2.61 3.27
N THR A 100 -15.85 -2.99 4.29
CA THR A 100 -15.68 -4.39 4.69
C THR A 100 -16.95 -4.99 5.27
N GLY A 101 -17.71 -4.22 6.07
CA GLY A 101 -18.99 -4.67 6.60
C GLY A 101 -20.01 -4.92 5.50
N PHE A 102 -20.07 -4.03 4.51
CA PHE A 102 -20.88 -4.21 3.31
C PHE A 102 -20.45 -5.44 2.52
N LEU A 103 -19.15 -5.60 2.25
CA LEU A 103 -18.62 -6.76 1.54
C LEU A 103 -18.98 -8.07 2.25
N ARG A 104 -18.80 -8.13 3.57
CA ARG A 104 -19.19 -9.28 4.40
C ARG A 104 -20.68 -9.59 4.29
N GLY A 105 -21.53 -8.56 4.32
CA GLY A 105 -22.97 -8.70 4.09
C GLY A 105 -23.28 -9.21 2.68
N TRP A 106 -22.59 -8.70 1.67
CA TRP A 106 -22.80 -9.09 0.27
C TRP A 106 -22.44 -10.55 0.02
N PHE A 107 -21.38 -11.06 0.66
CA PHE A 107 -21.05 -12.50 0.65
C PHE A 107 -22.11 -13.39 1.31
N SER A 108 -22.93 -12.86 2.23
CA SER A 108 -24.04 -13.62 2.83
C SER A 108 -25.24 -13.78 1.90
N VAL A 109 -25.30 -13.01 0.81
CA VAL A 109 -26.35 -13.12 -0.21
C VAL A 109 -25.96 -14.22 -1.20
N THR A 110 -26.47 -15.43 -1.00
CA THR A 110 -26.08 -16.62 -1.79
C THR A 110 -26.84 -16.78 -3.10
N SER A 111 -27.95 -16.05 -3.29
CA SER A 111 -28.82 -16.22 -4.47
C SER A 111 -29.68 -14.99 -4.73
N GLY A 112 -30.10 -14.85 -6.00
CA GLY A 112 -30.97 -13.77 -6.44
C GLY A 112 -30.20 -12.61 -7.10
N PRO A 113 -30.92 -11.60 -7.60
CA PRO A 113 -30.35 -10.51 -8.40
C PRO A 113 -29.41 -9.58 -7.60
N LEU A 114 -29.40 -9.69 -6.26
CA LEU A 114 -28.53 -8.93 -5.38
C LEU A 114 -27.28 -9.71 -4.94
N ALA A 115 -27.13 -10.98 -5.35
CA ALA A 115 -25.94 -11.76 -5.07
C ALA A 115 -24.72 -11.12 -5.75
N ARG A 116 -23.55 -11.22 -5.10
CA ARG A 116 -22.31 -10.69 -5.64
C ARG A 116 -21.96 -11.43 -6.95
N PRO A 117 -21.74 -10.73 -8.08
CA PRO A 117 -21.26 -11.39 -9.28
C PRO A 117 -19.79 -11.82 -9.11
N ASN A 118 -19.34 -12.72 -9.97
CA ASN A 118 -17.92 -12.98 -10.12
C ASN A 118 -17.34 -11.82 -10.93
N PHE A 119 -16.52 -10.99 -10.29
CA PHE A 119 -15.91 -9.85 -10.97
C PHE A 119 -14.77 -10.31 -11.88
N GLU A 120 -14.65 -9.71 -13.07
CA GLU A 120 -13.46 -9.87 -13.93
C GLU A 120 -12.30 -8.99 -13.46
N GLY A 121 -12.59 -7.96 -12.66
CA GLY A 121 -11.56 -7.13 -12.06
C GLY A 121 -12.06 -6.33 -10.86
N VAL A 122 -11.17 -6.18 -9.88
CA VAL A 122 -11.38 -5.31 -8.73
C VAL A 122 -10.20 -4.37 -8.59
N SER A 123 -10.47 -3.07 -8.48
CA SER A 123 -9.46 -2.05 -8.19
C SER A 123 -9.79 -1.33 -6.91
N GLY A 124 -8.77 -0.77 -6.25
CA GLY A 124 -9.01 0.10 -5.13
C GLY A 124 -7.84 1.00 -4.75
N VAL A 125 -8.16 2.09 -4.05
CA VAL A 125 -7.19 3.11 -3.63
C VAL A 125 -7.13 3.18 -2.11
N SER A 126 -5.92 3.28 -1.56
CA SER A 126 -5.70 3.35 -0.10
C SER A 126 -6.32 2.12 0.59
N ILE A 127 -7.27 2.31 1.51
CA ILE A 127 -7.96 1.18 2.16
C ILE A 127 -8.69 0.28 1.16
N GLY A 128 -9.17 0.82 0.04
CA GLY A 128 -9.77 0.03 -1.03
C GLY A 128 -8.79 -0.97 -1.64
N GLY A 129 -7.49 -0.66 -1.67
CA GLY A 129 -6.46 -1.59 -2.13
C GLY A 129 -6.23 -2.76 -1.16
N ILE A 130 -6.53 -2.57 0.13
CA ILE A 130 -6.48 -3.62 1.15
C ILE A 130 -7.72 -4.55 1.03
N ILE A 131 -8.89 -3.98 0.70
CA ILE A 131 -10.15 -4.71 0.59
C ILE A 131 -10.27 -5.45 -0.76
N ALA A 132 -9.71 -4.88 -1.83
CA ALA A 132 -9.85 -5.39 -3.20
C ALA A 132 -9.47 -6.88 -3.36
N PRO A 133 -8.36 -7.39 -2.80
CA PRO A 133 -8.02 -8.81 -2.91
C PRO A 133 -9.09 -9.72 -2.29
N SER A 134 -9.66 -9.32 -1.15
CA SER A 134 -10.76 -10.05 -0.50
C SER A 134 -12.03 -10.06 -1.34
N ALA A 135 -12.34 -8.93 -1.99
CA ALA A 135 -13.52 -8.84 -2.85
C ALA A 135 -13.35 -9.62 -4.17
N PHE A 136 -12.11 -9.75 -4.66
CA PHE A 136 -11.82 -10.45 -5.90
C PHE A 136 -11.72 -11.97 -5.69
N LEU A 137 -10.78 -12.41 -4.84
CA LEU A 137 -10.41 -13.83 -4.65
C LEU A 137 -10.98 -14.43 -3.36
N GLY A 138 -11.37 -13.59 -2.40
CA GLY A 138 -11.71 -14.04 -1.07
C GLY A 138 -13.04 -14.80 -0.98
N THR A 139 -13.14 -15.63 0.05
CA THR A 139 -14.35 -16.31 0.49
C THR A 139 -15.16 -15.45 1.47
N ALA A 140 -16.34 -15.92 1.85
CA ALA A 140 -17.12 -15.29 2.94
C ALA A 140 -16.34 -15.24 4.28
N ASN A 141 -15.43 -16.20 4.52
CA ASN A 141 -14.57 -16.18 5.69
C ASN A 141 -13.49 -15.09 5.58
N ASP A 142 -12.90 -14.92 4.41
CA ASP A 142 -11.88 -13.89 4.16
C ASP A 142 -12.49 -12.48 4.28
N ALA A 143 -13.71 -12.31 3.77
CA ALA A 143 -14.49 -11.08 3.97
C ALA A 143 -14.79 -10.80 5.45
N LYS A 144 -14.91 -11.83 6.29
CA LYS A 144 -15.07 -11.68 7.74
C LYS A 144 -13.74 -11.30 8.41
N VAL A 145 -12.63 -11.93 8.02
CA VAL A 145 -11.29 -11.62 8.55
C VAL A 145 -10.91 -10.18 8.23
N ILE A 146 -11.07 -9.74 6.98
CA ILE A 146 -10.76 -8.36 6.60
C ILE A 146 -11.67 -7.35 7.31
N ASP A 147 -12.93 -7.70 7.54
CA ASP A 147 -13.87 -6.89 8.32
C ASP A 147 -13.45 -6.74 9.79
N GLU A 148 -12.94 -7.81 10.39
CA GLU A 148 -12.44 -7.78 11.77
C GLU A 148 -11.17 -6.95 11.91
N ILE A 149 -10.24 -7.09 10.95
CA ILE A 149 -9.01 -6.30 10.83
C ILE A 149 -9.35 -4.82 10.68
N CYS A 150 -10.28 -4.47 9.78
CA CYS A 150 -10.63 -3.09 9.50
C CYS A 150 -11.47 -2.43 10.60
N ARG A 151 -12.31 -3.19 11.31
CA ARG A 151 -13.15 -2.66 12.40
C ARG A 151 -12.41 -2.54 13.72
N ASN A 152 -11.33 -3.30 13.92
CA ASN A 152 -10.51 -3.27 15.14
C ASN A 152 -9.05 -2.94 14.83
N PRO A 153 -8.78 -1.72 14.31
CA PRO A 153 -7.43 -1.33 13.97
C PRO A 153 -6.56 -1.23 15.22
N LYS A 154 -5.36 -1.82 15.18
CA LYS A 154 -4.43 -1.72 16.30
C LYS A 154 -3.82 -0.32 16.35
N SER A 155 -3.50 0.15 17.55
CA SER A 155 -2.91 1.47 17.76
C SER A 155 -1.53 1.65 17.11
N ASP A 156 -0.87 0.55 16.72
CA ASP A 156 0.43 0.55 16.06
C ASP A 156 0.38 0.54 14.53
N TRP A 157 -0.82 0.63 13.94
CA TRP A 157 -0.99 0.68 12.49
C TRP A 157 -0.35 1.90 11.86
N VAL A 158 -0.52 3.07 12.46
CA VAL A 158 0.10 4.32 12.02
C VAL A 158 0.77 4.96 13.24
N GLN A 159 2.08 4.81 13.33
CA GLN A 159 2.86 5.39 14.43
C GLN A 159 3.55 6.65 13.95
N ARG A 160 3.19 7.80 14.54
CA ARG A 160 3.94 9.04 14.33
C ARG A 160 5.37 8.84 14.80
N ARG A 161 6.33 9.28 13.99
CA ARG A 161 7.74 9.30 14.42
C ARG A 161 7.91 10.27 15.58
N GLY A 162 8.89 9.99 16.45
CA GLY A 162 9.13 10.75 17.68
C GLY A 162 9.63 12.18 17.44
N LEU A 163 10.26 12.78 18.45
CA LEU A 163 10.73 14.18 18.42
C LEU A 163 11.63 14.50 17.21
N LEU A 164 12.29 13.49 16.63
CA LEU A 164 13.18 13.59 15.48
C LEU A 164 12.52 13.19 14.15
N PHE A 165 11.19 13.32 14.03
CA PHE A 165 10.47 12.98 12.79
C PHE A 165 11.04 13.67 11.54
N PHE A 166 11.62 14.87 11.70
CA PHE A 166 12.21 15.68 10.63
C PHE A 166 13.58 15.18 10.14
N HIS A 167 14.12 14.09 10.71
CA HIS A 167 15.40 13.55 10.29
C HIS A 167 15.39 13.19 8.79
N PRO A 168 16.39 13.62 7.98
CA PRO A 168 16.36 13.45 6.53
C PRO A 168 16.30 12.00 6.03
N GLU A 169 16.69 11.04 6.87
CA GLU A 169 16.65 9.61 6.54
C GLU A 169 15.25 8.99 6.68
N ASN A 170 14.29 9.67 7.32
CA ASN A 170 12.92 9.16 7.45
C ASN A 170 12.16 9.26 6.13
N SER A 171 11.72 8.12 5.58
CA SER A 171 10.96 8.08 4.31
C SER A 171 9.56 8.71 4.40
N SER A 172 9.03 8.87 5.61
CA SER A 172 7.66 9.28 5.90
C SER A 172 7.56 9.93 7.30
N LEU A 173 6.49 10.68 7.55
CA LEU A 173 6.19 11.26 8.88
C LEU A 173 5.72 10.21 9.91
N ALA A 174 5.28 9.04 9.44
CA ALA A 174 4.74 7.97 10.25
C ALA A 174 5.16 6.60 9.70
N SER A 175 5.48 5.69 10.61
CA SER A 175 5.70 4.29 10.25
C SER A 175 4.38 3.56 10.12
N ILE A 176 4.29 2.69 9.11
CA ILE A 176 3.13 1.83 8.83
C ILE A 176 3.42 0.35 9.08
N SER A 177 4.50 0.03 9.80
CA SER A 177 4.95 -1.36 10.00
C SER A 177 3.89 -2.24 10.65
N GLY A 178 3.02 -1.69 11.51
CA GLY A 178 1.88 -2.41 12.09
C GLY A 178 0.86 -2.87 11.06
N ILE A 179 0.52 -2.00 10.09
CA ILE A 179 -0.38 -2.34 8.97
C ILE A 179 0.25 -3.43 8.12
N VAL A 180 1.52 -3.28 7.73
CA VAL A 180 2.23 -4.25 6.89
C VAL A 180 2.28 -5.62 7.56
N ARG A 181 2.60 -5.68 8.85
CA ARG A 181 2.60 -6.92 9.63
C ARG A 181 1.24 -7.62 9.59
N ASP A 182 0.17 -6.88 9.88
CA ASP A 182 -1.17 -7.45 9.97
C ASP A 182 -1.70 -7.86 8.58
N LEU A 183 -1.41 -7.08 7.53
CA LEU A 183 -1.77 -7.45 6.15
C LEU A 183 -1.02 -8.69 5.66
N ASN A 184 0.27 -8.81 5.94
CA ASN A 184 1.06 -9.99 5.55
C ASN A 184 0.59 -11.27 6.24
N SER A 185 -0.16 -11.17 7.35
CA SER A 185 -0.78 -12.33 8.00
C SER A 185 -2.06 -12.80 7.30
N TYR A 186 -2.64 -11.96 6.43
CA TYR A 186 -3.91 -12.23 5.75
C TYR A 186 -3.72 -12.44 4.24
N ILE A 187 -2.97 -11.56 3.58
CA ILE A 187 -2.64 -11.64 2.14
C ILE A 187 -1.29 -12.34 2.03
N ASP A 188 -1.32 -13.66 2.07
CA ASP A 188 -0.15 -14.51 1.88
C ASP A 188 -0.16 -15.22 0.51
N LEU A 189 0.90 -15.96 0.21
CA LEU A 189 0.99 -16.71 -1.05
C LEU A 189 -0.11 -17.77 -1.17
N LEU A 190 -0.65 -18.29 -0.06
CA LEU A 190 -1.74 -19.27 -0.07
C LEU A 190 -3.07 -18.60 -0.47
N PHE A 191 -3.35 -17.40 0.04
CA PHE A 191 -4.47 -16.57 -0.36
C PHE A 191 -4.43 -16.27 -1.88
N CYS A 192 -3.24 -16.04 -2.42
CA CYS A 192 -3.06 -15.84 -3.87
C CYS A 192 -3.09 -17.15 -4.67
N ALA A 193 -2.69 -18.28 -4.09
CA ALA A 193 -2.67 -19.60 -4.75
C ALA A 193 -4.07 -20.20 -4.95
N THR A 194 -5.11 -19.63 -4.35
CA THR A 194 -6.51 -19.93 -4.67
C THR A 194 -6.89 -19.61 -6.12
N LEU A 195 -6.01 -18.93 -6.88
CA LEU A 195 -6.02 -18.90 -8.34
C LEU A 195 -5.48 -20.22 -8.91
N GLY A 196 -6.26 -21.28 -8.80
CA GLY A 196 -6.00 -22.60 -9.36
C GLY A 196 -7.23 -23.18 -10.05
#